data_AF-A0A939TX88-F1
#
_entry.id   AF-A0A939TX88-F1
#
_cell.length_a   1.000
_cell.length_b   1.000
_cell.length_c   1.000
_cell.angle_alpha   90.00
_cell.angle_beta   90.00
_cell.angle_gamma   90.00
#
_symmetry.space_group_name_H-M   'P 1'
#
loop_
_entity.id
_entity.type
_entity.pdbx_description
1 polymer ?
#
loop_
_entity_poly.entity_id
_entity_poly.type
_entity_poly.pdbx_seq_one_letter_code
_entity_poly.pdbx_strand_id
1 'polypeptide(L)'
;MAKPRIFISSTFYDLRQIRADLDKFIENMGFEAVRNEEGDITYGKEVDLQEYCFKEISNVDILVSIIGGRYGSESSSSKNNFNRLLTA
;
A
#
# COMPACT_ATOMS: atom_id res chain seq x y z
N MET A 1 22.03 12.38 -0.82
CA MET A 1 21.07 12.59 0.29
C MET A 1 20.11 11.41 0.29
N ALA A 2 19.68 10.93 1.46
CA ALA A 2 18.67 9.88 1.52
C ALA A 2 17.37 10.41 0.89
N LYS A 3 16.75 9.62 0.00
CA LYS A 3 15.41 9.90 -0.51
C LYS A 3 14.41 9.25 0.43
N PRO A 4 13.53 10.02 1.10
CA PRO A 4 12.46 9.44 1.89
C PRO A 4 11.65 8.45 1.06
N ARG A 5 11.40 7.27 1.64
CA ARG A 5 10.57 6.22 1.04
C ARG A 5 9.14 6.36 1.54
N ILE A 6 8.18 6.38 0.64
CA ILE A 6 6.77 6.60 0.92
C ILE A 6 5.95 5.41 0.42
N PHE A 7 5.34 4.66 1.34
CA PHE A 7 4.44 3.56 0.99
C PHE A 7 3.03 4.09 0.73
N ILE A 8 2.44 3.75 -0.43
CA ILE A 8 1.06 4.09 -0.77
C ILE A 8 0.18 2.84 -0.63
N SER A 9 -0.76 2.91 0.31
CA SER A 9 -1.83 1.92 0.54
C SER A 9 -3.19 2.52 0.16
N SER A 10 -4.08 1.71 -0.43
CA SER A 10 -5.42 2.17 -0.80
C SER A 10 -6.46 1.06 -0.76
N THR A 11 -7.73 1.41 -0.52
CA THR A 11 -8.85 0.50 -0.82
C THR A 11 -8.95 0.20 -2.32
N PHE A 12 -9.38 -1.02 -2.67
CA PHE A 12 -9.34 -1.52 -4.04
C PHE A 12 -10.37 -0.88 -5.01
N TYR A 13 -10.12 -1.07 -6.31
CA TYR A 13 -10.95 -0.69 -7.49
C TYR A 13 -11.15 0.80 -7.80
N ASP A 14 -11.40 1.67 -6.83
CA ASP A 14 -11.90 3.02 -7.12
C ASP A 14 -10.81 4.11 -7.15
N LEU A 15 -9.59 3.79 -6.72
CA LEU A 15 -8.55 4.79 -6.42
C LEU A 15 -7.33 4.75 -7.36
N ARG A 16 -7.40 4.02 -8.48
CA ARG A 16 -6.26 3.83 -9.40
C ARG A 16 -5.67 5.15 -9.90
N GLN A 17 -6.52 6.08 -10.32
CA GLN A 17 -6.07 7.39 -10.82
C GLN A 17 -5.40 8.21 -9.70
N ILE A 18 -6.01 8.25 -8.51
CA ILE A 18 -5.46 8.96 -7.35
C ILE A 18 -4.10 8.39 -6.97
N ARG A 19 -3.92 7.07 -7.00
CA ARG A 19 -2.63 6.42 -6.77
C ARG A 19 -1.58 6.83 -7.79
N ALA A 20 -1.93 6.83 -9.08
CA ALA A 20 -1.00 7.23 -10.14
C ALA A 20 -0.60 8.71 -10.05
N ASP A 21 -1.52 9.58 -9.64
CA ASP A 21 -1.23 11.00 -9.45
C ASP A 21 -0.36 11.23 -8.21
N LEU A 22 -0.60 10.48 -7.13
CA LEU A 22 0.23 10.54 -5.92
C LEU A 22 1.65 10.01 -6.16
N ASP A 23 1.78 8.94 -6.94
CA ASP A 23 3.06 8.36 -7.37
C ASP A 23 3.94 9.42 -8.05
N LYS A 24 3.40 10.06 -9.09
CA LYS A 24 4.07 11.16 -9.80
C LYS A 24 4.38 12.34 -8.90
N PHE A 25 3.47 12.70 -7.99
CA PHE A 25 3.68 13.79 -7.05
C PHE A 25 4.87 13.52 -6.13
N ILE A 26 4.97 12.32 -5.58
CA ILE A 26 6.07 11.88 -4.71
C ILE A 26 7.40 11.89 -5.48
N GLU A 27 7.42 11.31 -6.69
CA GLU A 27 8.60 11.30 -7.54
C GLU A 27 9.07 12.72 -7.92
N ASN A 28 8.13 13.61 -8.24
CA ASN A 28 8.44 15.01 -8.58
C ASN A 28 9.00 15.80 -7.39
N MET A 29 8.68 15.42 -6.15
CA MET A 29 9.32 15.98 -4.95
C MET A 29 10.72 15.43 -4.69
N GLY A 30 11.17 14.44 -5.46
CA GLY A 30 12.47 13.78 -5.29
C GLY A 30 12.47 12.64 -4.27
N PHE A 31 11.29 12.16 -3.87
CA PHE A 31 11.11 11.03 -2.96
C PHE A 31 10.97 9.71 -3.73
N GLU A 32 10.98 8.59 -3.01
CA GLU A 32 10.78 7.25 -3.57
C GLU A 32 9.37 6.75 -3.19
N ALA A 33 8.54 6.45 -4.18
CA ALA A 33 7.24 5.84 -3.97
C ALA A 33 7.36 4.30 -3.94
N VAL A 34 6.69 3.66 -2.98
CA VAL A 34 6.62 2.21 -2.84
C VAL A 34 5.16 1.77 -2.91
N ARG A 35 4.85 0.78 -3.76
CA ARG A 35 3.49 0.27 -4.00
C ARG A 35 3.46 -1.25 -3.89
N ASN A 36 2.31 -1.83 -3.50
CA ASN A 36 2.17 -3.29 -3.49
C ASN A 36 1.93 -3.91 -4.89
N GLU A 37 1.48 -3.12 -5.88
CA GLU A 37 1.00 -3.65 -7.17
C GLU A 37 2.11 -3.92 -8.21
N GLU A 38 3.33 -3.43 -8.03
CA GLU A 38 4.42 -3.57 -9.03
C GLU A 38 5.30 -4.81 -8.84
N GLY A 39 4.99 -5.68 -7.88
CA GLY A 39 5.62 -7.00 -7.74
C GLY A 39 4.84 -8.05 -8.53
N ASP A 40 5.46 -8.64 -9.54
CA ASP A 40 4.97 -9.81 -10.30
C ASP A 40 4.92 -11.06 -9.42
N ILE A 41 3.98 -11.11 -8.47
CA ILE A 41 3.84 -12.20 -7.50
C ILE A 41 2.52 -12.92 -7.76
N THR A 42 2.62 -14.14 -8.27
CA THR A 42 1.49 -15.04 -8.49
C THR A 42 0.80 -15.35 -7.14
N TYR A 43 -0.43 -14.86 -6.99
CA TYR A 43 -1.17 -14.81 -5.72
C TYR A 43 -1.58 -16.18 -5.16
N GLY A 44 -1.05 -16.54 -3.98
CA GLY A 44 -1.46 -17.70 -3.19
C GLY A 44 -1.96 -17.31 -1.79
N LYS A 45 -3.28 -17.42 -1.58
CA LYS A 45 -4.04 -17.44 -0.30
C LYS A 45 -3.39 -16.77 0.93
N GLU A 46 -3.59 -15.44 1.04
CA GLU A 46 -3.62 -14.57 2.23
C GLU A 46 -2.40 -14.48 3.18
N VAL A 47 -1.67 -15.56 3.44
CA VAL A 47 -0.65 -15.59 4.50
C VAL A 47 0.65 -14.87 4.08
N ASP A 48 1.05 -14.98 2.81
CA ASP A 48 2.31 -14.39 2.33
C ASP A 48 2.20 -12.89 2.00
N LEU A 49 1.03 -12.39 1.59
CA LEU A 49 0.84 -10.99 1.20
C LEU A 49 0.95 -10.04 2.39
N GLN A 50 0.32 -10.42 3.50
CA GLN A 50 0.30 -9.59 4.70
C GLN A 50 1.71 -9.42 5.26
N GLU A 51 2.47 -10.51 5.36
CA GLU A 51 3.83 -10.47 5.88
C GLU A 51 4.74 -9.60 4.99
N TYR A 52 4.58 -9.65 3.66
CA TYR A 52 5.32 -8.80 2.74
C TYR A 52 4.98 -7.32 2.92
N CYS A 53 3.69 -6.97 2.98
CA CYS A 53 3.25 -5.60 3.24
C CYS A 53 3.80 -5.06 4.57
N PHE A 54 3.79 -5.85 5.65
CA PHE A 54 4.37 -5.43 6.92
C PHE A 54 5.89 -5.21 6.84
N LYS A 55 6.61 -6.03 6.09
CA LYS A 55 8.05 -5.85 5.85
C LYS A 55 8.34 -4.59 5.06
N GLU A 56 7.58 -4.29 4.01
CA GLU A 56 7.74 -3.03 3.25
C GLU A 56 7.42 -1.82 4.11
N ILE A 57 6.32 -1.83 4.87
CA ILE A 57 5.94 -0.73 5.78
C ILE A 57 7.03 -0.49 6.84
N SER A 58 7.72 -1.53 7.29
CA SER A 58 8.81 -1.40 8.27
C SER A 58 10.05 -0.71 7.70
N ASN A 59 10.17 -0.61 6.37
CA ASN A 59 11.33 -0.05 5.66
C ASN A 59 11.05 1.30 4.98
N VAL A 60 9.91 1.94 5.28
CA VAL A 60 9.55 3.26 4.75
C VAL A 60 9.55 4.33 5.84
N ASP A 61 9.74 5.58 5.42
CA ASP A 61 9.72 6.74 6.31
C ASP A 61 8.29 7.27 6.51
N ILE A 62 7.44 7.13 5.48
CA ILE A 62 6.07 7.67 5.48
C ILE A 62 5.11 6.61 4.92
N LEU A 63 3.96 6.46 5.59
CA LEU A 63 2.84 5.66 5.12
C LEU A 63 1.68 6.58 4.73
N VAL A 64 1.24 6.51 3.47
CA VAL A 64 0.03 7.18 2.98
C VAL A 64 -1.06 6.14 2.77
N SER A 65 -2.18 6.30 3.46
CA SER A 65 -3.35 5.42 3.35
C SER A 65 -4.54 6.18 2.79
N ILE A 66 -5.09 5.67 1.68
CA ILE A 66 -6.21 6.27 0.97
C ILE A 66 -7.44 5.39 1.13
N ILE A 67 -8.48 5.95 1.74
CA ILE A 67 -9.72 5.23 2.04
C ILE A 67 -10.82 5.73 1.09
N GLY A 68 -11.26 4.87 0.18
CA GLY A 68 -12.39 5.11 -0.70
C GLY A 68 -13.73 4.74 -0.06
N GLY A 69 -14.83 5.00 -0.77
CA GLY A 69 -16.19 4.69 -0.30
C GLY A 69 -16.53 3.20 -0.27
N ARG A 70 -15.75 2.36 -0.97
CA ARG A 70 -15.84 0.91 -0.92
C ARG A 70 -14.70 0.37 -0.06
N TYR A 71 -15.04 -0.08 1.14
CA TYR A 71 -14.09 -0.75 2.03
C TYR A 71 -13.70 -2.10 1.41
N GLY A 72 -12.41 -2.44 1.41
CA GLY A 72 -11.90 -3.73 0.94
C GLY A 72 -12.42 -4.93 1.74
N SER A 73 -12.03 -6.15 1.36
CA SER A 73 -12.45 -7.37 2.05
C SER A 73 -11.84 -7.50 3.45
N GLU A 74 -12.61 -8.06 4.40
CA GLU A 74 -12.14 -8.36 5.76
C GLU A 74 -11.22 -9.58 5.75
N SER A 75 -9.99 -9.45 6.25
CA SER A 75 -9.10 -10.60 6.49
C SER A 75 -9.44 -11.24 7.83
N SER A 76 -9.66 -12.55 7.86
CA SER A 76 -9.98 -13.32 9.06
C SER A 76 -8.76 -13.51 9.98
N SER A 77 -8.33 -12.45 10.68
CA SER A 77 -7.57 -12.55 11.94
C SER A 77 -7.33 -11.17 12.61
N SER A 78 -7.72 -11.10 13.88
CA SER A 78 -7.25 -10.20 14.95
C SER A 78 -7.13 -8.68 14.71
N LYS A 79 -8.06 -7.94 15.35
CA LYS A 79 -7.88 -6.77 16.25
C LYS A 79 -6.92 -5.60 15.88
N ASN A 80 -6.40 -5.49 14.67
CA ASN A 80 -5.62 -4.33 14.24
C ASN A 80 -6.33 -3.59 13.11
N ASN A 81 -6.72 -2.33 13.36
CA ASN A 81 -7.41 -1.46 12.40
C ASN A 81 -6.59 -1.19 11.11
N PHE A 82 -5.29 -1.50 11.11
CA PHE A 82 -4.42 -1.42 9.94
C PHE A 82 -4.69 -2.50 8.88
N ASN A 83 -5.35 -3.61 9.25
CA ASN A 83 -5.54 -4.76 8.37
C ASN A 83 -6.58 -4.55 7.25
N ARG A 84 -7.36 -3.45 7.32
CA ARG A 84 -8.40 -3.11 6.33
C ARG A 84 -7.88 -2.31 5.12
N LEU A 85 -6.64 -1.85 5.16
CA LEU A 85 -6.06 -0.93 4.17
C LEU A 85 -5.19 -1.65 3.11
N LEU A 86 -4.92 -2.94 3.32
CA LEU A 86 -3.91 -3.70 2.57
C LEU A 86 -4.49 -4.64 1.50
N THR A 87 -5.80 -4.66 1.32
CA THR A 87 -6.44 -5.37 0.20
C THR A 87 -6.46 -4.47 -1.02
N ALA A 88 -5.30 -4.35 -1.67
CA ALA A 88 -5.18 -4.05 -3.09
C ALA A 88 -4.59 -5.30 -3.77
#